data_AF-H6R1T9-F1
#
_entry.id   AF-H6R1T9-F1
#
_cell.length_a   1.000
_cell.length_b   1.000
_cell.length_c   1.000
_cell.angle_alpha   90.00
_cell.angle_beta   90.00
_cell.angle_gamma   90.00
#
_symmetry.space_group_name_H-M   'P 1'
#
loop_
_entity.id
_entity.type
_entity.pdbx_description
1 polymer ?
#
loop_
_entity_poly.entity_id
_entity_poly.type
_entity_poly.pdbx_seq_one_letter_code
_entity_poly.pdbx_strand_id
1 'polypeptide(L)' 'MLYEFGGAQLLVDHPKGPVRLGTLLPDAFGPEDLDAGQR' A
#
# COMPACT_ATOMS: atom_id res chain seq x y z
N MET A 1 -2.15 6.77 9.07
CA MET A 1 -2.52 5.48 8.44
C MET A 1 -1.25 4.73 8.00
N LEU A 2 -1.15 3.38 8.01
CA LEU A 2 0.13 2.68 7.70
C LEU A 2 0.65 2.93 6.27
N TYR A 3 -0.22 3.06 5.28
CA TYR A 3 0.16 3.36 3.89
C TYR A 3 0.89 4.71 3.77
N GLU A 4 0.56 5.69 4.62
CA GLU A 4 1.12 7.05 4.58
C GLU A 4 2.58 7.11 5.07
N PHE A 5 3.09 6.09 5.75
CA PHE A 5 4.44 6.07 6.31
C PHE A 5 5.42 5.14 5.57
N GLY A 6 4.93 4.26 4.69
CA GLY A 6 5.78 3.30 3.97
C GLY A 6 5.25 2.78 2.63
N GLY A 7 4.05 3.21 2.21
CA GLY A 7 3.45 2.83 0.93
C GLY A 7 3.30 1.32 0.72
N ALA A 8 3.14 0.90 -0.54
CA ALA A 8 2.98 -0.49 -0.92
C ALA A 8 4.17 -1.41 -0.54
N GLN A 9 5.35 -0.84 -0.27
CA GLN A 9 6.57 -1.58 0.06
C GLN A 9 6.74 -1.83 1.57
N LEU A 10 5.91 -1.23 2.42
CA LEU A 10 5.95 -1.48 3.87
C LEU A 10 5.79 -2.97 4.15
N LEU A 11 6.71 -3.55 4.93
CA LEU A 11 6.60 -4.93 5.37
C LEU A 11 5.70 -5.03 6.60
N VAL A 12 4.72 -5.91 6.52
CA VAL A 12 3.79 -6.26 7.59
C VAL A 12 4.14 -7.64 8.09
N ASP A 13 4.35 -7.78 9.40
CA ASP A 13 4.54 -9.08 10.01
C ASP A 13 3.29 -9.95 9.82
N HIS A 14 3.50 -11.20 9.42
CA HIS A 14 2.43 -12.09 9.01
C HIS A 14 2.81 -13.55 9.36
N PRO A 15 1.86 -14.44 9.70
CA PRO A 15 2.17 -15.77 10.24
C PRO A 15 3.06 -16.68 9.37
N LYS A 16 3.16 -16.39 8.07
CA LYS A 16 3.99 -17.14 7.11
C LYS A 16 5.30 -16.41 6.74
N GLY A 17 5.64 -15.37 7.50
CA GLY A 17 6.73 -14.44 7.22
C GLY A 17 6.21 -13.10 6.68
N PRO A 18 7.05 -12.05 6.68
CA PRO A 18 6.66 -10.70 6.29
C PRO A 18 6.08 -10.62 4.88
N VAL A 19 5.02 -9.82 4.72
CA VAL A 19 4.39 -9.56 3.42
C VAL A 19 4.37 -8.06 3.13
N ARG A 20 4.39 -7.69 1.85
CA ARG A 20 4.27 -6.28 1.44
C ARG A 20 2.85 -5.78 1.68
N LEU A 21 2.70 -4.56 2.17
CA LEU A 21 1.41 -3.93 2.41
C LEU A 21 0.55 -3.88 1.15
N GLY A 22 1.14 -3.64 -0.03
CA GLY A 22 0.43 -3.66 -1.31
C GLY A 22 -0.12 -5.04 -1.72
N THR A 23 0.35 -6.12 -1.11
CA THR A 23 -0.24 -7.46 -1.29
C THR A 23 -1.50 -7.64 -0.45
N LEU A 24 -1.60 -6.96 0.69
CA LEU A 24 -2.77 -7.00 1.57
C LEU A 24 -3.85 -6.01 1.15
N LEU A 25 -3.46 -4.90 0.52
CA LEU A 25 -4.33 -3.85 0.03
C LEU A 25 -3.97 -3.51 -1.43
N PRO A 26 -4.31 -4.39 -2.39
CA PRO A 26 -3.91 -4.21 -3.80
C PRO A 26 -4.54 -2.98 -4.45
N ASP A 27 -5.75 -2.60 -4.01
CA ASP A 27 -6.51 -1.47 -4.54
C ASP A 27 -6.53 -0.30 -3.54
N ALA A 28 -5.47 -0.15 -2.76
CA ALA A 28 -5.34 0.98 -1.84
C ALA A 28 -5.26 2.28 -2.63
N PHE A 29 -6.12 3.24 -2.29
CA PHE A 29 -6.03 4.58 -2.82
C PHE A 29 -4.69 5.23 -2.41
N GLY A 30 -3.93 5.69 -3.40
CA GLY A 30 -2.59 6.26 -3.24
C GLY A 30 -2.39 7.56 -4.01
N PRO A 31 -1.20 8.18 -3.90
CA PRO A 31 -0.85 9.39 -4.65
C PRO A 31 -1.03 9.25 -6.17
N GLU A 32 -0.79 8.06 -6.72
CA GLU A 32 -0.99 7.72 -8.12
C GLU A 32 -2.45 7.85 -8.59
N ASP A 33 -3.42 7.64 -7.71
CA ASP A 33 -4.85 7.77 -8.02
C ASP A 33 -5.30 9.23 -8.09
N LEU A 34 -4.59 10.13 -7.40
CA LEU A 34 -4.84 11.57 -7.47
C LEU A 34 -4.52 12.10 -8.88
N ASP A 35 -3.41 11.66 -9.48
CA ASP A 35 -3.02 12.03 -10.84
C ASP A 35 -4.01 11.46 -11.89
N ALA A 36 -4.55 10.27 -11.64
CA ALA A 36 -5.52 9.62 -12.52
C ALA A 36 -6.88 10.34 -12.54
N GLY A 37 -7.33 10.89 -11.40
CA GLY A 37 -8.61 11.58 -11.26
C GLY A 37 -8.63 13.04 -11.74
N GLN A 38 -7.47 13.61 -12.08
CA GLN A 38 -7.34 15.00 -12.53
C GLN A 38 -7.37 15.18 -14.06
N ARG A 39 -7.60 14.11 -14.83
CA ARG A 39 -7.73 14.13 -16.29
C ARG A 39 -9.17 14.30 -16.77
#